data_AF-A0A7J5Q3Y6-F1
#
_entry.id   AF-A0A7J5Q3Y6-F1
#
_cell.length_a   1.000
_cell.length_b   1.000
_cell.length_c   1.000
_cell.angle_alpha   90.00
_cell.angle_beta   90.00
_cell.angle_gamma   90.00
#
_symmetry.space_group_name_H-M   'P 1'
#
loop_
_entity.id
_entity.type
_entity.pdbx_description
1 polymer ?
#
loop_
_entity_poly.entity_id
_entity_poly.type
_entity_poly.pdbx_seq_one_letter_code
_entity_poly.pdbx_strand_id
1 'polypeptide(L)'
;HTEIKNQSNVPFDVDYITWKIVDKKVAKRTAVQEQIILPLRAQNYATLVPGKKSERTVFTMAKFTIPDDKCLVVELNEKNGGRHQSFVIENEDLVRAGTINELQVR
;
A
#
# COMPACT_ATOMS: atom_id res chain seq x y z
N HIS A 1 -1.17 -6.05 -5.95
CA HIS A 1 -1.70 -6.64 -4.71
C HIS A 1 -0.67 -6.41 -3.60
N THR A 2 -1.05 -6.50 -2.32
CA THR A 2 -0.11 -6.54 -1.20
C THR A 2 -0.02 -7.96 -0.64
N GLU A 3 1.15 -8.35 -0.14
CA GLU A 3 1.37 -9.58 0.63
C GLU A 3 2.07 -9.21 1.94
N ILE A 4 1.42 -9.48 3.07
CA ILE A 4 1.98 -9.24 4.39
C ILE A 4 2.51 -10.58 4.90
N LYS A 5 3.82 -10.68 5.12
CA LYS A 5 4.46 -11.87 5.71
C LYS A 5 4.82 -11.60 7.16
N ASN A 6 4.01 -12.10 8.10
CA ASN A 6 4.32 -11.94 9.51
C ASN A 6 5.36 -12.99 9.94
N GLN A 7 6.61 -12.57 10.05
CA GLN A 7 7.71 -13.43 10.49
C GLN A 7 7.83 -13.54 12.02
N SER A 8 7.04 -12.79 12.81
CA SER A 8 7.08 -12.86 14.27
C SER A 8 6.15 -13.97 14.80
N ASN A 9 6.21 -14.22 16.11
CA ASN A 9 5.27 -15.13 16.80
C ASN A 9 3.98 -14.41 17.24
N VAL A 10 3.98 -13.07 17.24
CA VAL A 10 2.86 -12.25 17.72
C VAL A 10 2.00 -11.87 16.53
N PRO A 11 0.66 -12.07 16.58
CA PRO A 11 -0.24 -11.65 15.51
C PRO A 11 -0.05 -10.17 15.18
N PHE A 12 -0.23 -9.81 13.92
CA PHE A 12 -0.20 -8.41 13.46
C PHE A 12 -1.65 -8.00 13.18
N ASP A 13 -2.22 -7.20 14.07
CA ASP A 13 -3.55 -6.60 13.89
C ASP A 13 -3.43 -5.42 12.92
N VAL A 14 -3.91 -5.58 11.70
CA VAL A 14 -3.87 -4.51 10.69
C VAL A 14 -4.90 -3.46 11.08
N ASP A 15 -4.45 -2.22 11.32
CA ASP A 15 -5.36 -1.09 11.58
C ASP A 15 -5.87 -0.54 10.25
N TYR A 16 -4.93 -0.03 9.46
CA TYR A 16 -5.18 0.52 8.15
C TYR A 16 -3.97 0.35 7.25
N ILE A 17 -4.28 0.35 5.96
CA ILE A 17 -3.31 0.62 4.92
C ILE A 17 -3.70 1.97 4.32
N THR A 18 -2.72 2.80 3.96
CA THR A 18 -2.93 4.10 3.31
C THR A 18 -2.19 4.17 1.99
N TRP A 19 -2.77 4.93 1.05
CA TRP A 19 -2.21 5.18 -0.27
C TRP A 19 -2.22 6.67 -0.49
N LYS A 20 -1.04 7.26 -0.68
CA LYS A 20 -0.89 8.71 -0.76
C LYS A 20 0.05 9.05 -1.89
N ILE A 21 -0.34 9.98 -2.76
CA ILE A 21 0.58 10.58 -3.70
C ILE A 21 1.28 11.74 -2.98
N VAL A 22 2.61 11.70 -2.93
CA VAL A 22 3.45 12.66 -2.22
C VAL A 22 4.60 13.13 -3.12
N ASP A 23 5.20 14.28 -2.81
CA ASP A 23 6.36 14.80 -3.54
C ASP A 23 7.62 13.95 -3.28
N LYS A 24 8.37 13.59 -4.33
CA LYS A 24 9.62 12.80 -4.20
C LYS A 24 10.70 13.56 -3.43
N LYS A 25 10.70 14.90 -3.54
CA LYS A 25 11.68 15.79 -2.91
C LYS A 25 10.99 16.71 -1.93
N VAL A 26 10.99 16.32 -0.66
CA VAL A 26 10.56 17.22 0.42
C VAL A 26 11.74 18.10 0.81
N ALA A 27 11.83 19.31 0.23
CA ALA A 27 12.74 20.30 0.79
C ALA A 27 12.31 20.61 2.24
N LYS A 28 13.28 20.72 3.16
CA LYS A 28 13.07 20.80 4.62
C LYS A 28 12.12 21.93 5.12
N ARG A 29 11.60 22.80 4.25
CA ARG A 29 10.83 24.01 4.62
C ARG A 29 9.70 24.36 3.63
N THR A 30 9.11 23.38 2.96
CA THR A 30 7.88 23.59 2.17
C THR A 30 6.72 22.76 2.73
N ALA A 31 5.51 23.31 2.65
CA ALA A 31 4.30 22.55 2.95
C ALA A 31 4.22 21.32 2.02
N VAL A 32 4.11 20.14 2.60
CA VAL A 32 3.97 18.88 1.86
C VAL A 32 2.53 18.77 1.38
N GLN A 33 2.33 18.57 0.07
CA GLN A 33 1.00 18.27 -0.48
C GLN A 33 0.84 16.76 -0.63
N GLU A 34 -0.01 16.19 0.21
CA GLU A 34 -0.41 14.78 0.13
C GLU A 34 -1.80 14.67 -0.51
N GLN A 35 -1.94 13.79 -1.51
CA GLN A 35 -3.24 13.41 -2.03
C GLN A 35 -3.55 11.98 -1.59
N ILE A 36 -4.58 11.81 -0.77
CA ILE A 36 -5.08 10.50 -0.36
C ILE A 36 -5.77 9.83 -1.54
N ILE A 37 -5.39 8.58 -1.82
CA ILE A 37 -6.04 7.70 -2.80
C ILE A 37 -6.81 6.63 -2.05
N LEU A 38 -8.13 6.63 -2.23
CA LEU A 38 -9.00 5.64 -1.60
C LEU A 38 -9.25 4.46 -2.55
N PRO A 39 -9.11 3.20 -2.07
CA PRO A 39 -9.50 2.05 -2.87
C PRO A 39 -11.02 2.03 -3.08
N LEU A 40 -11.45 1.70 -4.30
CA LEU A 40 -12.85 1.43 -4.63
C LEU A 40 -13.29 0.09 -4.04
N ARG A 41 -12.38 -0.88 -3.96
CA ARG A 41 -12.62 -2.21 -3.40
C ARG A 41 -11.34 -2.82 -2.86
N ALA A 42 -11.47 -3.62 -1.81
CA ALA A 42 -10.43 -4.52 -1.32
C ALA A 42 -10.99 -5.96 -1.29
N GLN A 43 -10.31 -6.89 -1.95
CA GLN A 43 -10.63 -8.31 -1.91
C GLN A 43 -9.67 -9.00 -0.95
N ASN A 44 -10.21 -9.82 -0.04
CA ASN A 44 -9.49 -10.41 1.09
C ASN A 44 -8.77 -9.35 1.92
N TYR A 45 -9.53 -8.36 2.40
CA TYR A 45 -9.00 -7.29 3.25
C TYR A 45 -8.58 -7.88 4.60
N ALA A 46 -7.29 -8.16 4.75
CA ALA A 46 -6.74 -8.80 5.93
C ALA A 46 -6.72 -7.80 7.09
N THR A 47 -7.50 -8.08 8.14
CA THR A 47 -7.52 -7.30 9.39
C THR A 47 -6.59 -7.90 10.46
N LEU A 48 -6.11 -9.13 10.24
CA LEU A 48 -5.21 -9.85 11.13
C LEU A 48 -4.27 -10.72 10.31
N VAL A 49 -2.98 -10.69 10.61
CA VAL A 49 -2.00 -11.64 10.08
C VAL A 49 -1.41 -12.44 11.24
N PRO A 50 -1.82 -13.70 11.43
CA PRO A 50 -1.29 -14.53 12.53
C PRO A 50 0.24 -14.64 12.48
N GLY A 51 0.84 -14.94 13.63
CA GLY A 51 2.28 -15.21 13.71
C GLY A 51 2.70 -16.30 12.73
N LYS A 52 3.84 -16.11 12.07
CA LYS A 52 4.40 -17.05 11.07
C LYS A 52 3.47 -17.37 9.89
N LYS A 53 2.49 -16.50 9.60
CA LYS A 53 1.57 -16.63 8.46
C LYS A 53 1.70 -15.47 7.48
N SER A 54 0.98 -15.57 6.37
CA SER A 54 0.96 -14.54 5.35
C SER A 54 -0.45 -14.35 4.82
N GLU A 55 -0.80 -13.10 4.58
CA GLU A 55 -2.10 -12.72 4.02
C GLU A 55 -1.90 -11.84 2.79
N ARG A 56 -2.84 -11.91 1.85
CA ARG A 56 -2.80 -11.14 0.60
C ARG A 56 -4.08 -10.36 0.41
N THR A 57 -3.95 -9.10 0.02
CA THR A 57 -5.10 -8.25 -0.32
C THR A 57 -4.93 -7.67 -1.72
N VAL A 58 -6.01 -7.73 -2.51
CA VAL A 58 -6.08 -7.09 -3.82
C VAL A 58 -6.90 -5.82 -3.69
N PHE A 59 -6.32 -4.68 -4.04
CA PHE A 59 -6.99 -3.40 -4.04
C PHE A 59 -7.33 -2.98 -5.47
N THR A 60 -8.54 -2.50 -5.68
CA THR A 60 -8.96 -1.81 -6.89
C THR A 60 -9.09 -0.33 -6.58
N MET A 61 -8.55 0.54 -7.42
CA MET A 61 -8.61 1.99 -7.27
C MET A 61 -9.25 2.62 -8.51
N ALA A 62 -9.77 3.83 -8.35
CA ALA A 62 -10.11 4.65 -9.51
C ALA A 62 -8.84 4.92 -10.33
N LYS A 63 -8.99 5.21 -11.63
CA LYS A 63 -7.86 5.65 -12.43
C LYS A 63 -7.35 6.99 -11.90
N PHE A 64 -6.05 7.09 -11.66
CA PHE A 64 -5.37 8.32 -11.27
C PHE A 64 -4.04 8.45 -12.02
N THR A 65 -3.39 9.60 -11.86
CA THR A 65 -2.09 9.90 -12.45
C THR A 65 -1.10 10.19 -11.33
N ILE A 66 0.13 9.70 -11.45
CA ILE A 66 1.25 10.10 -10.58
C ILE A 66 2.15 11.04 -11.41
N PRO A 67 2.22 12.34 -11.06
CA PRO A 67 3.17 13.27 -11.68
C PRO A 67 4.63 12.82 -11.53
N ASP A 68 5.51 13.20 -12.46
CA ASP A 68 6.91 12.73 -12.48
C ASP A 68 7.73 13.12 -11.24
N ASP A 69 7.40 14.25 -10.62
CA ASP A 69 8.00 14.75 -9.39
C ASP A 69 7.36 14.20 -8.10
N LYS A 70 6.36 13.31 -8.25
CA LYS A 70 5.65 12.64 -7.15
C LYS A 70 5.79 11.12 -7.20
N CYS A 71 5.40 10.46 -6.12
CA CYS A 71 5.33 9.01 -6.03
C CYS A 71 4.12 8.58 -5.20
N LEU A 72 3.70 7.32 -5.35
CA LEU A 72 2.66 6.73 -4.52
C LEU A 72 3.32 6.02 -3.34
N VAL A 73 3.05 6.49 -2.12
CA VAL A 73 3.46 5.83 -0.89
C VAL A 73 2.32 4.94 -0.41
N VAL A 74 2.67 3.69 -0.09
CA VAL A 74 1.77 2.72 0.53
C VAL A 74 2.29 2.44 1.94
N GLU A 75 1.45 2.63 2.95
CA GLU A 75 1.82 2.44 4.36
C GLU A 75 0.91 1.41 5.00
N LEU A 76 1.48 0.52 5.81
CA LEU A 76 0.78 -0.49 6.60
C LEU A 76 1.03 -0.19 8.08
N ASN A 77 -0.04 -0.06 8.87
CA ASN A 77 0.05 0.25 10.29
C ASN A 77 -0.64 -0.80 11.15
N GLU A 78 -0.01 -1.12 12.27
CA GLU A 78 -0.55 -2.02 13.29
C GLU A 78 -1.46 -1.29 14.27
N LYS A 79 -2.59 -1.91 14.61
CA LYS A 79 -3.54 -1.36 15.58
C LYS A 79 -2.95 -1.37 16.98
N ASN A 80 -2.89 -0.21 17.62
CA ASN A 80 -2.33 -0.03 18.98
C ASN A 80 -0.91 -0.60 19.14
N GLY A 81 -0.15 -0.70 18.04
CA GLY A 81 1.19 -1.27 18.00
C GLY A 81 2.23 -0.29 17.46
N GLY A 82 3.49 -0.68 17.56
CA GLY A 82 4.62 0.11 17.01
C GLY A 82 5.06 -0.32 15.61
N ARG A 83 4.58 -1.47 15.10
CA ARG A 83 5.04 -2.01 13.82
C ARG A 83 4.33 -1.28 12.68
N HIS A 84 5.11 -0.57 11.87
CA HIS A 84 4.66 0.11 10.66
C HIS A 84 5.66 -0.16 9.53
N GLN A 85 5.16 -0.30 8.31
CA GLN A 85 5.98 -0.46 7.11
C GLN A 85 5.47 0.46 6.03
N SER A 86 6.37 0.97 5.19
CA SER A 86 6.00 1.73 4.01
C SER A 86 6.88 1.33 2.83
N PHE A 87 6.33 1.49 1.63
CA PHE A 87 7.07 1.38 0.39
C PHE A 87 6.56 2.39 -0.62
N VAL A 88 7.42 2.70 -1.59
CA VAL A 88 7.17 3.69 -2.63
C VAL A 88 6.95 2.96 -3.95
N ILE A 89 5.97 3.44 -4.73
CA ILE A 89 5.73 3.07 -6.11
C ILE A 89 6.00 4.30 -6.96
N GLU A 90 6.96 4.20 -7.88
CA GLU A 90 7.28 5.25 -8.84
C GLU A 90 6.66 4.98 -10.22
N ASN A 91 6.73 5.97 -11.12
CA ASN A 91 6.24 5.81 -12.50
C ASN A 91 6.92 4.64 -13.22
N GLU A 92 8.22 4.38 -12.98
CA GLU A 92 8.91 3.24 -13.59
C GLU A 92 8.31 1.89 -13.19
N ASP A 93 7.85 1.76 -11.94
CA ASP A 93 7.23 0.53 -11.45
C ASP A 93 5.87 0.29 -12.14
N LEU A 94 5.12 1.37 -12.39
CA LEU A 94 3.85 1.30 -13.13
C LEU A 94 4.05 0.95 -14.60
N VAL A 95 5.08 1.50 -15.25
CA VAL A 95 5.42 1.18 -16.65
C VAL A 95 5.84 -0.29 -16.79
N ARG A 96 6.53 -0.83 -15.79
CA ARG A 96 6.92 -2.26 -15.75
C ARG A 96 5.77 -3.18 -15.32
N ALA A 97 4.65 -2.64 -14.84
CA ALA A 97 3.54 -3.45 -14.38
C ALA A 97 2.85 -4.15 -15.57
N GLY A 98 2.65 -5.46 -15.44
CA GLY A 98 1.90 -6.23 -16.44
C GLY A 98 0.40 -6.02 -16.33
N THR A 99 -0.30 -6.10 -17.46
CA THR A 99 -1.77 -6.18 -17.45
C THR A 99 -2.22 -7.56 -16.99
N ILE A 100 -3.24 -7.59 -16.12
CA ILE A 100 -3.92 -8.83 -15.76
C ILE A 100 -5.15 -8.93 -16.67
N ASN A 101 -5.02 -9.67 -17.77
CA ASN A 101 -6.12 -9.85 -18.74
C ASN A 101 -7.22 -10.79 -18.20
N GLU A 102 -6.85 -11.71 -17.31
CA GLU A 102 -7.78 -12.64 -16.66
C GLU A 102 -7.45 -12.76 -15.16
N LEU A 103 -8.40 -12.35 -14.30
CA LEU A 103 -8.33 -12.62 -12.87
C LEU A 103 -8.93 -14.00 -12.62
N GLN A 104 -8.08 -15.03 -12.47
CA GLN A 104 -8.54 -16.29 -11.86
C GLN A 104 -8.72 -16.07 -10.36
N VAL A 105 -9.94 -15.71 -9.97
CA VAL A 105 -10.35 -15.70 -8.57
C VAL A 105 -10.65 -17.16 -8.20
N ARG A 106 -9.73 -17.80 -7.46
CA ARG A 106 -9.99 -19.09 -6.81
C ARG A 106 -10.75 -18.89 -5.51
#